data_AF-A0A1W9SE63-F1
#
_entry.id   AF-A0A1W9SE63-F1
#
_cell.length_a   1.000
_cell.length_b   1.000
_cell.length_c   1.000
_cell.angle_alpha   90.00
_cell.angle_beta   90.00
_cell.angle_gamma   90.00
#
_symmetry.space_group_name_H-M   'P 1'
#
loop_
_entity.id
_entity.type
_entity.pdbx_description
1 polymer ?
#
loop_
_entity_poly.entity_id
_entity_poly.type
_entity_poly.pdbx_seq_one_letter_code
_entity_poly.pdbx_strand_id
1 'polypeptide(L)'
;MNACYQRTKKYHTMKIAKKNELLVGLTIDRFKGIQPSTLIKIINKLGLEFAELTRSVFDDLENVKKTLGNMETGLHLPNLHDSGFDFSNKSRESDIKNLIKLINENHQELNINYCLSHPPEGKTAKEKWEESTNYLLENLKQIDAPE
;
A
#
# COMPACT_ATOMS: atom_id res chain seq x y z
N MET A 1 64.95 0.19 -16.91
CA MET A 1 63.91 0.67 -15.98
C MET A 1 63.07 1.68 -16.73
N ASN A 2 61.82 1.35 -17.08
CA ASN A 2 60.86 2.32 -17.63
C ASN A 2 59.52 2.14 -16.94
N ALA A 3 59.01 3.25 -16.45
CA ALA A 3 57.93 3.34 -15.49
C ALA A 3 56.55 3.11 -16.12
N CYS A 4 55.76 2.36 -15.35
CA CYS A 4 54.31 2.34 -15.20
C CYS A 4 53.55 3.58 -15.73
N TYR A 5 52.56 3.34 -16.59
CA TYR A 5 51.42 4.24 -16.77
C TYR A 5 50.13 3.41 -16.82
N GLN A 6 49.57 3.09 -15.65
CA GLN A 6 48.23 2.51 -15.55
C GLN A 6 47.19 3.62 -15.68
N ARG A 7 46.47 3.61 -16.79
CA ARG A 7 45.35 4.51 -17.08
C ARG A 7 44.09 3.90 -16.46
N THR A 8 43.71 4.36 -15.27
CA THR A 8 42.44 3.96 -14.63
C THR A 8 41.27 4.60 -15.38
N LYS A 9 40.47 3.78 -16.07
CA LYS A 9 39.18 4.21 -16.63
C LYS A 9 38.16 4.24 -15.48
N LYS A 10 37.83 5.45 -14.99
CA LYS A 10 36.62 5.68 -14.19
C LYS A 10 35.42 5.44 -15.10
N TYR A 11 34.74 4.31 -14.94
CA TYR A 11 33.42 4.13 -15.50
C TYR A 11 32.44 5.01 -14.72
N HIS A 12 32.02 6.11 -15.34
CA HIS A 12 30.79 6.78 -14.92
C HIS A 12 29.65 5.82 -15.24
N THR A 13 29.11 5.17 -14.21
CA THR A 13 27.85 4.43 -14.31
C THR A 13 26.78 5.47 -14.60
N MET A 14 26.42 5.64 -15.87
CA MET A 14 25.24 6.42 -16.23
C MET A 14 24.04 5.73 -15.57
N LYS A 15 23.35 6.45 -14.68
CA LYS A 15 22.01 6.06 -14.23
C LYS A 15 21.14 6.08 -15.48
N ILE A 16 20.90 4.91 -16.05
CA ILE A 16 19.86 4.73 -17.06
C ILE A 16 18.58 5.13 -16.36
N ALA A 17 17.94 6.20 -16.84
CA ALA A 17 16.64 6.63 -16.32
C ALA A 17 15.69 5.42 -16.34
N LYS A 18 15.09 5.09 -15.20
CA LYS A 18 14.08 4.03 -15.08
C LYS A 18 13.04 4.31 -16.16
N LYS A 19 12.92 3.39 -17.13
CA LYS A 19 11.87 3.41 -18.14
C LYS A 19 10.54 3.48 -17.39
N ASN A 20 9.54 4.22 -17.87
CA ASN A 20 8.18 4.18 -17.35
C ASN A 20 7.62 2.77 -17.58
N GLU A 21 7.97 1.84 -16.69
CA GLU A 21 7.56 0.44 -16.76
C GLU A 21 6.17 0.33 -16.18
N LEU A 22 5.26 -0.20 -16.99
CA LEU A 22 3.91 -0.50 -16.57
C LEU A 22 3.99 -1.59 -15.50
N LEU A 23 3.58 -1.27 -14.28
CA LEU A 23 3.42 -2.25 -13.22
C LEU A 23 2.08 -2.96 -13.37
N VAL A 24 2.12 -4.28 -13.32
CA VAL A 24 0.93 -5.14 -13.27
C VAL A 24 0.96 -5.85 -11.92
N GLY A 25 -0.17 -5.87 -11.23
CA GLY A 25 -0.28 -6.52 -9.93
C GLY A 25 -1.68 -7.02 -9.64
N LEU A 26 -1.87 -7.51 -8.42
CA LEU A 26 -3.12 -8.07 -7.93
C LEU A 26 -3.46 -7.48 -6.57
N THR A 27 -4.76 -7.37 -6.28
CA THR A 27 -5.22 -7.08 -4.92
C THR A 27 -5.05 -8.33 -4.05
N ILE A 28 -4.42 -8.15 -2.90
CA ILE A 28 -4.13 -9.19 -1.91
C ILE A 28 -5.03 -8.95 -0.69
N ASP A 29 -5.96 -9.88 -0.52
CA ASP A 29 -6.81 -9.97 0.66
C ASP A 29 -6.83 -11.42 1.18
N ARG A 30 -7.32 -11.63 2.41
CA ARG A 30 -7.50 -12.96 2.96
C ARG A 30 -8.48 -13.76 2.09
N PHE A 31 -8.04 -14.90 1.58
CA PHE A 31 -8.86 -15.72 0.68
C PHE A 31 -9.00 -17.15 1.20
N LYS A 32 -10.22 -17.57 1.55
CA LYS A 32 -10.55 -18.96 1.97
C LYS A 32 -9.60 -19.53 3.04
N GLY A 33 -9.24 -18.71 4.03
CA GLY A 33 -8.33 -19.08 5.13
C GLY A 33 -6.84 -18.97 4.80
N ILE A 34 -6.48 -18.62 3.56
CA ILE A 34 -5.10 -18.33 3.17
C ILE A 34 -4.74 -16.91 3.62
N GLN A 35 -3.63 -16.81 4.36
CA GLN A 35 -3.15 -15.54 4.88
C GLN A 35 -2.49 -14.68 3.79
N PRO A 36 -2.54 -13.34 3.91
CA PRO A 36 -1.92 -12.43 2.94
C PRO A 36 -0.46 -12.73 2.65
N SER A 37 0.38 -13.04 3.65
CA SER A 37 1.79 -13.37 3.41
C SER A 37 1.98 -14.58 2.50
N THR A 38 1.06 -15.55 2.52
CA THR A 38 1.12 -16.72 1.64
C THR A 38 0.77 -16.35 0.21
N LEU A 39 -0.22 -15.48 0.02
CA LEU A 39 -0.59 -14.98 -1.30
C LEU A 39 0.54 -14.13 -1.91
N ILE A 40 1.18 -13.28 -1.10
CA ILE A 40 2.34 -12.48 -1.52
C ILE A 40 3.49 -13.41 -1.98
N LYS A 41 3.77 -14.51 -1.27
CA LYS A 41 4.78 -15.51 -1.72
C LYS A 41 4.45 -16.07 -3.11
N ILE A 42 3.16 -16.32 -3.38
CA ILE A 42 2.72 -16.88 -4.66
C ILE A 42 2.94 -15.84 -5.76
N ILE A 43 2.48 -14.60 -5.58
CA ILE A 43 2.61 -13.57 -6.61
C ILE A 43 4.07 -13.13 -6.84
N ASN A 44 4.90 -13.11 -5.80
CA ASN A 44 6.35 -12.91 -5.94
C ASN A 44 6.98 -14.01 -6.80
N LYS A 45 6.57 -15.27 -6.64
CA LYS A 45 7.05 -16.38 -7.48
C LYS A 45 6.56 -16.29 -8.93
N LEU A 46 5.46 -15.59 -9.19
CA LEU A 46 4.97 -15.32 -10.54
C LEU A 46 5.69 -14.14 -11.21
N GLY A 47 6.60 -13.46 -10.50
CA GLY A 47 7.33 -12.31 -11.01
C GLY A 47 6.52 -11.01 -11.03
N LEU A 48 5.45 -10.94 -10.23
CA LEU A 48 4.74 -9.67 -10.05
C LEU A 48 5.53 -8.77 -9.11
N GLU A 49 5.69 -7.51 -9.52
CA GLU A 49 6.47 -6.50 -8.78
C GLU A 49 5.57 -5.52 -8.03
N PHE A 50 4.24 -5.64 -8.21
CA PHE A 50 3.24 -4.79 -7.56
C PHE A 50 2.13 -5.60 -6.91
N ALA A 51 1.63 -5.14 -5.76
CA ALA A 51 0.42 -5.65 -5.12
C ALA A 51 -0.39 -4.53 -4.46
N GLU A 52 -1.71 -4.61 -4.57
CA GLU A 52 -2.59 -3.76 -3.77
C GLU A 52 -3.00 -4.52 -2.50
N LEU A 53 -2.64 -4.01 -1.34
CA LEU A 53 -2.94 -4.61 -0.05
C LEU A 53 -4.32 -4.15 0.45
N THR A 54 -4.99 -4.95 1.28
CA THR A 54 -6.16 -4.51 2.05
C THR A 54 -5.84 -4.48 3.54
N ARG A 55 -6.80 -4.08 4.39
CA ARG A 55 -6.66 -4.11 5.86
C ARG A 55 -6.28 -5.48 6.44
N SER A 56 -6.52 -6.59 5.74
CA SER A 56 -6.21 -7.93 6.26
C SER A 56 -4.72 -8.19 6.42
N VAL A 57 -3.85 -7.42 5.76
CA VAL A 57 -2.40 -7.53 5.94
C VAL A 57 -1.94 -7.23 7.36
N PHE A 58 -2.69 -6.40 8.10
CA PHE A 58 -2.35 -6.07 9.48
C PHE A 58 -2.60 -7.24 10.45
N ASP A 59 -3.43 -8.22 10.07
CA ASP A 59 -3.63 -9.45 10.86
C ASP A 59 -2.42 -10.41 10.76
N ASP A 60 -1.55 -10.21 9.76
CA ASP A 60 -0.40 -11.06 9.43
C ASP A 60 0.87 -10.22 9.18
N LEU A 61 0.93 -9.05 9.80
CA LEU A 61 1.84 -7.95 9.49
C LEU A 61 3.31 -8.38 9.43
N GLU A 62 3.79 -9.05 10.46
CA GLU A 62 5.19 -9.46 10.58
C GLU A 62 5.61 -10.45 9.48
N ASN A 63 4.70 -11.31 9.02
CA ASN A 63 5.00 -12.24 7.93
C ASN A 63 4.90 -11.55 6.58
N VAL A 64 3.99 -10.59 6.42
CA VAL A 64 3.88 -9.74 5.22
C VAL A 64 5.16 -8.94 5.02
N LYS A 65 5.65 -8.22 6.04
CA LYS A 65 6.92 -7.47 6.00
C LYS A 65 8.09 -8.32 5.54
N LYS A 66 8.23 -9.53 6.09
CA LYS A 66 9.29 -10.49 5.72
C LYS A 66 9.18 -11.02 4.29
N THR A 67 7.99 -10.98 3.71
CA THR A 67 7.70 -11.62 2.42
C THR A 67 7.72 -10.63 1.26
N LEU A 68 7.36 -9.36 1.49
CA LEU A 68 7.24 -8.34 0.44
C LEU A 68 8.52 -8.18 -0.39
N GLY A 69 9.68 -8.18 0.24
CA GLY A 69 10.95 -7.94 -0.46
C GLY A 69 10.99 -6.53 -1.04
N ASN A 70 11.19 -6.42 -2.35
CA ASN A 70 11.22 -5.12 -3.06
C ASN A 70 9.91 -4.79 -3.79
N MET A 71 8.83 -5.55 -3.54
CA MET A 71 7.53 -5.34 -4.18
C MET A 71 6.98 -3.95 -3.83
N GLU A 72 6.56 -3.20 -4.85
CA GLU A 72 5.82 -1.94 -4.67
C GLU A 72 4.38 -2.24 -4.25
N THR A 73 3.83 -1.47 -3.31
CA THR A 73 2.46 -1.71 -2.86
C THR A 73 1.59 -0.46 -2.85
N GLY A 74 0.29 -0.67 -3.02
CA GLY A 74 -0.75 0.29 -2.64
C GLY A 74 -1.58 -0.28 -1.49
N LEU A 75 -2.32 0.56 -0.78
CA LEU A 75 -3.28 0.11 0.22
C LEU A 75 -4.70 0.53 -0.16
N HIS A 76 -5.55 -0.45 -0.42
CA HIS A 76 -6.97 -0.24 -0.60
C HIS A 76 -7.64 -0.07 0.77
N LEU A 77 -8.16 1.13 1.05
CA LEU A 77 -8.89 1.42 2.27
C LEU A 77 -10.25 0.70 2.27
N PRO A 78 -10.78 0.34 3.45
CA PRO A 78 -12.13 -0.21 3.61
C PRO A 78 -13.20 0.46 2.75
N ASN A 79 -14.06 -0.36 2.14
CA ASN A 79 -15.27 0.03 1.45
C ASN A 79 -16.48 -0.69 2.07
N LEU A 80 -17.70 -0.27 1.72
CA LEU A 80 -18.92 -0.83 2.30
C LEU A 80 -19.15 -2.28 1.87
N HIS A 81 -18.80 -2.63 0.63
CA HIS A 81 -19.06 -3.97 0.08
C HIS A 81 -18.24 -5.07 0.77
N ASP A 82 -16.94 -4.85 0.93
CA ASP A 82 -15.99 -5.85 1.40
C ASP A 82 -15.78 -5.77 2.92
N SER A 83 -15.69 -4.55 3.45
CA SER A 83 -15.38 -4.33 4.87
C SER A 83 -16.60 -4.00 5.74
N GLY A 84 -17.77 -3.77 5.14
CA GLY A 84 -18.98 -3.34 5.84
C GLY A 84 -18.92 -1.89 6.35
N PHE A 85 -17.88 -1.13 5.99
CA PHE A 85 -17.77 0.31 6.23
C PHE A 85 -16.71 0.94 5.33
N ASP A 86 -16.86 2.23 5.07
CA ASP A 86 -15.88 3.07 4.39
C ASP A 86 -15.28 4.12 5.35
N PHE A 87 -14.29 4.87 4.88
CA PHE A 87 -13.62 5.92 5.66
C PHE A 87 -14.48 7.17 5.94
N SER A 88 -15.71 7.22 5.44
CA SER A 88 -16.71 8.25 5.76
C SER A 88 -17.69 7.82 6.87
N ASN A 89 -17.58 6.58 7.38
CA ASN A 89 -18.51 6.03 8.35
C ASN A 89 -18.18 6.42 9.80
N LYS A 90 -18.84 7.48 10.30
CA LYS A 90 -18.68 7.97 11.69
C LYS A 90 -18.94 6.93 12.77
N SER A 91 -19.81 5.94 12.54
CA SER A 91 -20.08 4.90 13.56
C SER A 91 -18.92 3.92 13.72
N ARG A 92 -17.89 4.01 12.87
CA ARG A 92 -16.70 3.15 12.87
C ARG A 92 -15.43 3.95 13.16
N GLU A 93 -15.56 5.11 13.80
CA GLU A 93 -14.44 6.00 14.13
C GLU A 93 -13.27 5.28 14.81
N SER A 94 -13.54 4.41 15.78
CA SER A 94 -12.50 3.63 16.47
C SER A 94 -11.71 2.72 15.52
N ASP A 95 -12.43 2.02 14.63
CA ASP A 95 -11.81 1.14 13.62
C ASP A 95 -10.95 1.95 12.64
N ILE A 96 -11.47 3.11 12.19
CA ILE A 96 -10.78 4.02 11.27
C ILE A 96 -9.50 4.56 11.93
N LYS A 97 -9.59 5.07 13.15
CA LYS A 97 -8.44 5.61 13.89
C LYS A 97 -7.37 4.55 14.15
N ASN A 98 -7.78 3.34 14.52
CA ASN A 98 -6.85 2.23 14.69
C ASN A 98 -6.15 1.86 13.38
N LEU A 99 -6.89 1.83 12.27
CA LEU A 99 -6.31 1.54 10.96
C LEU A 99 -5.36 2.65 10.50
N ILE A 100 -5.70 3.94 10.67
CA ILE A 100 -4.80 5.07 10.38
C ILE A 100 -3.50 4.92 11.17
N LYS A 101 -3.60 4.60 12.47
CA LYS A 101 -2.43 4.34 13.31
C LYS A 101 -1.56 3.22 12.73
N LEU A 102 -2.15 2.08 12.40
CA LEU A 102 -1.43 0.94 11.82
C LEU A 102 -0.76 1.29 10.49
N ILE A 103 -1.41 2.10 9.65
CA ILE A 103 -0.84 2.58 8.38
C ILE A 103 0.38 3.45 8.68
N ASN A 104 0.23 4.49 9.49
CA ASN A 104 1.30 5.44 9.80
C ASN A 104 2.50 4.75 10.49
N GLU A 105 2.26 3.70 11.28
CA GLU A 105 3.33 2.95 11.93
C GLU A 105 4.08 1.99 11.00
N ASN A 106 3.51 1.60 9.85
CA ASN A 106 4.03 0.48 9.05
C ASN A 106 4.18 0.74 7.55
N HIS A 107 3.71 1.87 7.02
CA HIS A 107 3.66 2.11 5.57
C HIS A 107 5.03 2.00 4.88
N GLN A 108 6.10 2.48 5.53
CA GLN A 108 7.46 2.40 4.99
C GLN A 108 7.94 0.95 4.85
N GLU A 109 7.75 0.13 5.88
CA GLU A 109 8.13 -1.29 5.88
C GLU A 109 7.26 -2.14 4.95
N LEU A 110 6.05 -1.68 4.67
CA LEU A 110 5.13 -2.30 3.71
C LEU A 110 5.32 -1.78 2.27
N ASN A 111 6.23 -0.83 2.06
CA ASN A 111 6.45 -0.18 0.77
C ASN A 111 5.15 0.34 0.12
N ILE A 112 4.27 0.92 0.95
CA ILE A 112 2.97 1.46 0.51
C ILE A 112 3.22 2.82 -0.13
N ASN A 113 3.02 2.94 -1.43
CA ASN A 113 3.22 4.16 -2.21
C ASN A 113 1.97 5.03 -2.31
N TYR A 114 0.78 4.45 -2.11
CA TYR A 114 -0.48 5.19 -2.13
C TYR A 114 -1.54 4.49 -1.26
N CYS A 115 -2.53 5.27 -0.82
CA CYS A 115 -3.78 4.74 -0.26
C CYS A 115 -4.93 5.06 -1.21
N LEU A 116 -5.72 4.05 -1.58
CA LEU A 116 -6.89 4.19 -2.42
C LEU A 116 -8.16 4.19 -1.57
N SER A 117 -9.01 5.20 -1.75
CA SER A 117 -10.28 5.33 -1.03
C SER A 117 -11.45 5.40 -1.99
N HIS A 118 -12.58 4.81 -1.60
CA HIS A 118 -13.85 5.03 -2.28
C HIS A 118 -14.49 6.35 -1.80
N PRO A 119 -15.30 7.01 -2.63
CA PRO A 119 -16.23 8.04 -2.16
C PRO A 119 -17.17 7.46 -1.08
N PRO A 120 -17.85 8.30 -0.29
CA PRO A 120 -18.85 7.82 0.67
C PRO A 120 -19.89 6.87 0.05
N GLU A 121 -20.13 5.68 0.61
CA GLU A 121 -21.01 4.66 0.01
C GLU A 121 -22.30 4.41 0.81
N GLY A 122 -22.35 4.84 2.08
CA GLY A 122 -23.47 4.59 3.00
C GLY A 122 -24.80 5.28 2.63
N LYS A 123 -25.93 4.71 3.10
CA LYS A 123 -27.27 5.33 2.91
C LYS A 123 -27.35 6.73 3.54
N THR A 124 -26.85 6.87 4.76
CA THR A 124 -26.76 8.16 5.46
C THR A 124 -25.83 9.13 4.73
N ALA A 125 -24.80 8.63 4.04
CA ALA A 125 -23.93 9.48 3.22
C ALA A 125 -24.66 10.04 2.00
N LYS A 126 -25.64 9.33 1.41
CA LYS A 126 -26.46 9.92 0.33
C LYS A 126 -27.31 11.09 0.81
N GLU A 127 -27.84 11.00 2.02
CA GLU A 127 -28.66 12.05 2.64
C GLU A 127 -27.82 13.22 3.19
N LYS A 128 -26.55 12.96 3.53
CA LYS A 128 -25.62 13.91 4.16
C LYS A 128 -24.26 13.92 3.47
N TRP A 129 -24.27 13.98 2.14
CA TRP A 129 -23.08 13.77 1.31
C TRP A 129 -21.91 14.66 1.70
N GLU A 130 -22.17 15.96 1.85
CA GLU A 130 -21.14 16.93 2.22
C GLU A 130 -20.49 16.62 3.58
N GLU A 131 -21.28 16.26 4.59
CA GLU A 131 -20.77 15.89 5.91
C GLU A 131 -19.91 14.62 5.85
N SER A 132 -20.37 13.60 5.10
CA SER A 132 -19.63 12.37 4.90
C SER A 132 -18.34 12.58 4.10
N THR A 133 -18.37 13.41 3.07
CA THR A 133 -17.18 13.79 2.30
C THR A 133 -16.19 14.55 3.17
N ASN A 134 -16.64 15.51 3.98
CA ASN A 134 -15.76 16.24 4.90
C ASN A 134 -15.12 15.30 5.92
N TYR A 135 -15.88 14.38 6.50
CA TYR A 135 -15.35 13.39 7.44
C TYR A 135 -14.35 12.43 6.78
N LEU A 136 -14.61 11.98 5.54
CA LEU A 136 -13.65 11.22 4.75
C LEU A 136 -12.35 12.01 4.57
N LEU A 137 -12.42 13.27 4.12
CA LEU A 137 -11.24 14.10 3.91
C LEU A 137 -10.46 14.36 5.20
N GLU A 138 -11.14 14.56 6.33
CA GLU A 138 -10.51 14.67 7.65
C GLU A 138 -9.75 13.40 8.03
N ASN A 139 -10.30 12.21 7.74
CA ASN A 139 -9.62 10.94 7.99
C ASN A 139 -8.43 10.73 7.06
N LEU A 140 -8.55 11.05 5.76
CA LEU A 140 -7.46 10.90 4.79
C LEU A 140 -6.27 11.81 5.13
N LYS A 141 -6.52 13.04 5.62
CA LYS A 141 -5.46 13.98 6.06
C LYS A 141 -4.65 13.48 7.25
N GLN A 142 -5.14 12.49 8.00
CA GLN A 142 -4.42 11.90 9.14
C GLN A 142 -3.50 10.75 8.73
N ILE A 143 -3.59 10.28 7.48
CA ILE A 143 -2.67 9.26 6.95
C ILE A 143 -1.37 9.96 6.54
N ASP A 144 -0.26 9.52 7.12
CA ASP A 144 1.09 9.93 6.75
C ASP A 144 1.53 9.17 5.49
N ALA A 145 0.79 9.35 4.39
CA ALA A 145 1.09 8.69 3.14
C ALA A 145 2.41 9.23 2.58
N PRO A 146 3.28 8.39 2.01
CA PRO A 146 4.54 8.87 1.44
C PRO A 146 4.29 9.82 0.27
N GLU A 147 5.12 10.87 0.18
CA GLU A 147 5.15 11.88 -0.88
C GLU A 147 5.68 11.34 -2.22
#